data_AF-A0A6N4XNF7-F1
#
_entry.id   AF-A0A6N4XNF7-F1
#
_cell.length_a   1.000
_cell.length_b   1.000
_cell.length_c   1.000
_cell.angle_alpha   90.00
_cell.angle_beta   90.00
_cell.angle_gamma   90.00
#
_symmetry.space_group_name_H-M   'P 1'
#
loop_
_entity.id
_entity.type
_entity.pdbx_description
1 polymer ?
#
loop_
_entity_poly.entity_id
_entity_poly.type
_entity_poly.pdbx_seq_one_letter_code
_entity_poly.pdbx_strand_id
1 'polypeptide(L)'
;MFKTKDAWMNFFYSFGAAIVILGAWLKITHINLGPISGNVALTVGLITEAIIFIIFAFDPPKTEESYAWENVYPELLDKHANPNPLHSNISTRNTGAQFAELENSLSNKLDKMLEDAKLDVHLFERLRSGIDKFSNSVDQINQTVDVSASTHKYNEQLNKAAQHMESMNALYTMQLEHGQRQADSARKYVDDMQRSIEHSEKFNQELQGLTSNLNNLNRVYGGMLTAMKS
;
A
#
# COMPACT_ATOMS: atom_id res chain seq x y z
N MET A 1 -9.95 -28.46 -24.88
CA MET A 1 -10.47 -27.11 -24.59
C MET A 1 -11.64 -27.30 -23.64
N PHE A 2 -11.44 -26.94 -22.36
CA PHE A 2 -12.31 -27.05 -21.16
C PHE A 2 -13.46 -28.09 -21.16
N LYS A 3 -13.34 -29.12 -20.29
CA LYS A 3 -14.29 -30.24 -20.17
C LYS A 3 -15.46 -30.03 -19.19
N THR A 4 -15.42 -29.02 -18.33
CA THR A 4 -16.44 -28.78 -17.28
C THR A 4 -16.87 -27.32 -17.22
N LYS A 5 -18.13 -27.06 -16.85
CA LYS A 5 -18.67 -25.70 -16.68
C LYS A 5 -17.87 -24.92 -15.64
N ASP A 6 -17.42 -25.58 -14.58
CA ASP A 6 -16.61 -25.00 -13.51
C ASP A 6 -15.23 -24.53 -14.00
N ALA A 7 -14.60 -25.29 -14.91
CA ALA A 7 -13.32 -24.88 -15.49
C ALA A 7 -13.48 -23.66 -16.42
N TRP A 8 -14.62 -23.56 -17.12
CA TRP A 8 -14.98 -22.38 -17.89
C TRP A 8 -15.17 -21.18 -16.96
N MET A 9 -15.96 -21.34 -15.90
CA MET A 9 -16.24 -20.28 -14.94
C MET A 9 -14.96 -19.75 -14.29
N ASN A 10 -14.09 -20.66 -13.80
CA ASN A 10 -12.79 -20.30 -13.22
C ASN A 10 -11.88 -19.57 -14.21
N PHE A 11 -11.89 -19.95 -15.49
CA PHE A 11 -11.12 -19.25 -16.52
C PHE A 11 -11.58 -17.79 -16.68
N PHE A 12 -12.89 -17.53 -16.75
CA PHE A 12 -13.41 -16.15 -16.86
C PHE A 12 -13.14 -15.33 -15.60
N TYR A 13 -13.17 -15.95 -14.40
CA TYR A 13 -12.74 -15.31 -13.15
C TYR A 13 -11.27 -14.89 -13.20
N SER A 14 -10.38 -15.83 -13.51
CA SER A 14 -8.94 -15.55 -13.56
C SER A 14 -8.61 -14.54 -14.66
N PHE A 15 -9.31 -14.58 -15.79
CA PHE A 15 -9.12 -13.64 -16.89
C PHE A 15 -9.60 -12.23 -16.54
N GLY A 16 -10.77 -12.09 -15.92
CA GLY A 16 -11.26 -10.80 -15.44
C GLY A 16 -10.38 -10.19 -14.37
N ALA A 17 -9.94 -10.99 -13.39
CA ALA A 17 -9.01 -10.54 -12.35
C ALA A 17 -7.68 -10.04 -12.95
N ALA A 18 -7.16 -10.71 -13.98
CA ALA A 18 -5.96 -10.26 -14.67
C ALA A 18 -6.13 -8.87 -15.32
N ILE A 19 -7.29 -8.58 -15.92
CA ILE A 19 -7.60 -7.28 -16.53
C ILE A 19 -7.64 -6.18 -15.46
N VAL A 20 -8.26 -6.44 -14.31
CA VAL A 20 -8.32 -5.49 -13.18
C VAL A 20 -6.92 -5.18 -12.65
N ILE A 21 -6.10 -6.20 -12.42
CA ILE A 21 -4.73 -6.05 -11.91
C ILE A 21 -3.87 -5.25 -12.90
N LEU A 22 -4.01 -5.49 -14.20
CA LEU A 22 -3.34 -4.71 -15.25
C LEU A 22 -3.78 -3.24 -15.25
N GLY A 23 -5.09 -2.97 -15.10
CA GLY A 23 -5.62 -1.62 -15.00
C GLY A 23 -5.12 -0.87 -13.76
N ALA A 24 -5.09 -1.54 -12.60
CA ALA A 24 -4.55 -1.00 -11.36
C ALA A 24 -3.04 -0.72 -11.45
N TRP A 25 -2.28 -1.64 -12.06
CA TRP A 25 -0.85 -1.46 -12.30
C TRP A 25 -0.56 -0.24 -13.16
N LEU A 26 -1.29 -0.06 -14.28
CA LEU A 26 -1.15 1.13 -15.14
C LEU A 26 -1.52 2.43 -14.42
N LYS A 27 -2.56 2.40 -13.58
CA LYS A 27 -2.97 3.56 -12.78
C LYS A 27 -1.91 3.97 -11.76
N ILE A 28 -1.32 3.01 -11.03
CA ILE A 28 -0.31 3.29 -9.99
C ILE A 28 1.02 3.73 -10.61
N THR A 29 1.42 3.11 -11.73
CA THR A 29 2.67 3.44 -12.42
C THR A 29 2.59 4.73 -13.24
N HIS A 30 1.40 5.32 -13.39
CA HIS A 30 1.14 6.53 -14.20
C HIS A 30 1.60 6.39 -15.67
N ILE A 31 1.72 5.15 -16.15
CA ILE A 31 2.13 4.86 -17.53
C ILE A 31 0.89 4.98 -18.44
N ASN A 32 1.00 5.80 -19.47
CA ASN A 32 -0.02 5.90 -20.51
C ASN A 32 0.44 5.08 -21.72
N LEU A 33 -0.22 3.93 -21.97
CA LEU A 33 0.02 3.12 -23.15
C LEU A 33 -0.77 3.71 -24.32
N GLY A 34 -0.19 4.72 -24.99
CA GLY A 34 -0.78 5.36 -26.17
C GLY A 34 -2.17 5.97 -25.88
N PRO A 35 -3.25 5.55 -26.58
CA PRO A 35 -4.59 6.11 -26.38
C PRO A 35 -5.26 5.70 -25.07
N ILE A 36 -4.67 4.76 -24.31
CA ILE A 36 -5.25 4.23 -23.07
C ILE A 36 -4.50 4.83 -21.88
N SER A 37 -5.16 5.74 -21.18
CA SER A 37 -4.68 6.24 -19.90
C SER A 37 -4.93 5.22 -18.79
N GLY A 38 -4.09 5.21 -17.74
CA GLY A 38 -4.27 4.37 -16.56
C GLY A 38 -5.66 4.52 -15.89
N ASN A 39 -6.29 5.70 -16.00
CA ASN A 39 -7.68 5.87 -15.58
C ASN A 39 -8.66 5.03 -16.39
N VAL A 40 -8.52 5.05 -17.72
CA VAL A 40 -9.40 4.31 -18.63
C VAL A 40 -9.20 2.80 -18.46
N ALA A 41 -7.94 2.35 -18.35
CA ALA A 41 -7.63 0.95 -18.10
C ALA A 41 -8.23 0.44 -16.78
N LEU A 42 -8.12 1.23 -15.70
CA LEU A 42 -8.72 0.91 -14.41
C LEU A 42 -10.25 0.85 -14.49
N THR A 43 -10.89 1.83 -15.13
CA THR A 43 -12.35 1.88 -15.28
C THR A 43 -12.87 0.64 -16.02
N VAL A 44 -12.20 0.23 -17.10
CA VAL A 44 -12.57 -0.99 -17.85
C VAL A 44 -12.39 -2.24 -16.97
N GLY A 45 -11.31 -2.31 -16.19
CA GLY A 45 -11.08 -3.39 -15.24
C GLY A 45 -12.20 -3.50 -14.21
N LEU A 46 -12.53 -2.41 -13.52
CA LEU A 46 -13.59 -2.40 -12.50
C LEU A 46 -14.98 -2.72 -13.06
N ILE A 47 -15.31 -2.26 -14.26
CA ILE A 47 -16.57 -2.63 -14.93
C ILE A 47 -16.59 -4.14 -15.24
N THR A 48 -15.47 -4.69 -15.70
CA THR A 48 -15.34 -6.13 -15.97
C THR A 48 -15.55 -6.94 -14.69
N GLU A 49 -14.96 -6.51 -13.57
CA GLU A 49 -15.14 -7.15 -12.27
C GLU A 49 -16.57 -7.05 -11.74
N ALA A 50 -17.22 -5.89 -11.90
CA ALA A 50 -18.63 -5.73 -11.53
C ALA A 50 -19.55 -6.71 -12.28
N ILE A 51 -19.33 -6.91 -13.57
CA ILE A 51 -20.10 -7.88 -14.38
C ILE A 51 -19.86 -9.31 -13.88
N ILE A 52 -18.61 -9.66 -13.57
CA ILE A 52 -18.24 -10.99 -13.08
C ILE A 52 -18.86 -11.27 -11.71
N PHE A 53 -18.92 -10.29 -10.81
CA PHE A 53 -19.60 -10.43 -9.53
C PHE A 53 -21.12 -10.54 -9.66
N ILE A 54 -21.72 -9.85 -10.62
CA ILE A 54 -23.15 -10.02 -10.90
C ILE A 54 -23.42 -11.44 -11.39
N ILE A 55 -22.60 -11.99 -12.29
CA ILE A 55 -22.74 -13.37 -12.76
C ILE A 55 -22.54 -14.37 -11.61
N PHE A 56 -21.54 -14.13 -10.74
CA PHE A 56 -21.30 -14.94 -9.53
C PHE A 56 -22.51 -14.98 -8.59
N ALA A 57 -23.21 -13.86 -8.44
CA ALA A 57 -24.36 -13.79 -7.55
C ALA A 57 -25.50 -14.74 -7.97
N PHE A 58 -25.58 -15.09 -9.25
CA PHE A 58 -26.61 -16.00 -9.78
C PHE A 58 -26.13 -17.45 -9.91
N ASP A 59 -24.83 -17.69 -10.00
CA ASP A 59 -24.24 -19.04 -10.08
C ASP A 59 -22.99 -19.10 -9.19
N PRO A 60 -23.15 -19.07 -7.85
CA PRO A 60 -22.03 -19.18 -6.95
C PRO A 60 -21.36 -20.54 -7.17
N PRO A 61 -20.02 -20.60 -7.34
CA PRO A 61 -19.30 -21.84 -7.46
C PRO A 61 -19.59 -22.65 -6.21
N LYS A 62 -19.75 -23.96 -6.38
CA LYS A 62 -19.92 -24.88 -5.28
C LYS A 62 -18.74 -24.68 -4.33
N THR A 63 -19.03 -24.07 -3.18
CA THR A 63 -18.08 -23.84 -2.12
C THR A 63 -17.44 -25.16 -1.76
N GLU A 64 -16.15 -25.15 -1.42
CA GLU A 64 -15.39 -26.33 -0.98
C GLU A 64 -15.96 -26.97 0.31
N GLU A 65 -17.12 -26.53 0.80
CA GLU A 65 -17.88 -27.09 1.93
C GLU A 65 -18.47 -28.49 1.67
N SER A 66 -18.12 -29.15 0.56
CA SER A 66 -18.63 -30.49 0.24
C SER A 66 -17.52 -31.51 0.01
N TYR A 67 -16.39 -31.37 0.70
CA TYR A 67 -15.63 -32.58 1.01
C TYR A 67 -16.31 -33.21 2.22
N ALA A 68 -16.79 -34.43 2.10
CA ALA A 68 -17.30 -35.16 3.26
C ALA A 68 -16.11 -35.67 4.09
N TRP A 69 -15.33 -34.78 4.70
CA TRP A 69 -14.18 -35.15 5.54
C TRP A 69 -14.62 -36.05 6.70
N GLU A 70 -15.87 -35.94 7.12
CA GLU A 70 -16.56 -36.77 8.09
C GLU A 70 -16.59 -38.26 7.68
N ASN A 71 -16.54 -38.53 6.38
CA ASN A 71 -16.53 -39.89 5.84
C ASN A 71 -15.12 -40.54 5.94
N VAL A 72 -14.07 -39.74 6.07
CA VAL A 72 -12.66 -40.18 6.17
C VAL A 72 -12.12 -40.01 7.59
N TYR A 73 -12.63 -39.03 8.34
CA TYR A 73 -12.28 -38.67 9.71
C TYR A 73 -13.57 -38.50 10.53
N PRO A 74 -14.26 -39.61 10.86
CA PRO A 74 -15.52 -39.55 11.62
C PRO A 74 -15.34 -38.98 13.04
N GLU A 75 -14.10 -38.93 13.54
CA GLU A 75 -13.73 -38.32 14.83
C GLU A 75 -14.03 -36.81 14.90
N LEU A 76 -14.19 -36.13 13.75
CA LEU A 76 -14.52 -34.71 13.70
C LEU A 76 -15.99 -34.44 14.11
N LEU A 77 -16.88 -35.42 13.96
CA LEU A 77 -18.30 -35.30 14.31
C LEU A 77 -18.60 -35.86 15.71
N ASP A 78 -17.93 -36.95 16.10
CA ASP A 78 -18.12 -37.59 17.39
C ASP A 78 -16.76 -38.03 17.94
N LYS A 79 -16.42 -37.54 19.13
CA LYS A 79 -15.16 -37.80 19.84
C LYS A 79 -14.95 -39.29 20.16
N HIS A 80 -16.01 -40.09 20.12
CA HIS A 80 -15.99 -41.54 20.32
C HIS A 80 -16.25 -42.33 19.03
N ALA A 81 -16.28 -41.67 17.87
CA ALA A 81 -16.45 -42.35 16.60
C ALA A 81 -15.23 -43.22 16.30
N ASN A 82 -15.47 -44.52 16.09
CA ASN A 82 -14.42 -45.41 15.61
C ASN A 82 -14.20 -45.14 14.12
N PRO A 83 -12.94 -44.94 13.65
CA PRO A 83 -12.68 -44.79 12.23
C PRO A 83 -13.27 -45.99 11.48
N ASN A 84 -13.98 -45.75 10.37
CA ASN A 84 -14.42 -46.81 9.47
C ASN A 84 -13.30 -47.03 8.45
N PRO A 85 -12.41 -48.02 8.64
CA PRO A 85 -11.39 -48.32 7.65
C PRO A 85 -12.08 -49.07 6.52
N LEU A 86 -12.63 -48.35 5.55
CA LEU A 86 -13.14 -48.99 4.34
C LEU A 86 -12.02 -49.67 3.52
N HIS A 87 -10.76 -49.67 4.00
CA HIS A 87 -9.67 -50.51 3.51
C HIS A 87 -8.73 -51.06 4.60
N SER A 88 -9.25 -51.57 5.73
CA SER A 88 -8.45 -52.51 6.54
C SER A 88 -9.25 -53.78 6.88
N ASN A 89 -8.97 -54.81 6.10
CA ASN A 89 -9.32 -56.22 6.27
C ASN A 89 -8.64 -56.87 7.50
N ILE A 90 -8.74 -56.27 8.69
CA ILE A 90 -8.20 -56.86 9.91
C ILE A 90 -9.37 -57.15 10.86
N SER A 91 -9.83 -58.39 10.81
CA SER A 91 -10.87 -58.93 11.67
C SER A 91 -10.40 -58.99 13.13
N THR A 92 -11.22 -58.40 13.98
CA THR A 92 -11.26 -58.47 15.44
C THR A 92 -10.93 -59.85 16.02
N ARG A 93 -9.86 -59.97 16.82
CA ARG A 93 -9.75 -61.03 17.86
C ARG A 93 -8.78 -60.69 19.01
N ASN A 94 -9.34 -60.62 20.21
CA ASN A 94 -8.76 -60.78 21.55
C ASN A 94 -7.61 -59.86 22.03
N THR A 95 -7.98 -58.88 22.85
CA THR A 95 -7.20 -57.75 23.40
C THR A 95 -6.37 -58.05 24.66
N GLY A 96 -5.98 -59.31 24.90
CA GLY A 96 -5.25 -59.69 26.13
C GLY A 96 -3.85 -60.25 25.89
N ALA A 97 -3.68 -61.11 24.87
CA ALA A 97 -2.40 -61.76 24.57
C ALA A 97 -1.52 -60.92 23.61
N GLN A 98 -2.11 -59.94 22.92
CA GLN A 98 -1.40 -59.15 21.91
C GLN A 98 -0.53 -58.04 22.46
N PHE A 99 -0.73 -57.53 23.69
CA PHE A 99 0.18 -56.50 24.22
C PHE A 99 1.56 -57.07 24.57
N ALA A 100 1.62 -58.25 25.19
CA ALA A 100 2.88 -58.94 25.46
C ALA A 100 3.55 -59.48 24.19
N GLU A 101 2.76 -59.83 23.17
CA GLU A 101 3.27 -60.24 21.85
C GLU A 101 3.67 -59.04 20.98
N LEU A 102 3.05 -57.87 21.16
CA LEU A 102 3.41 -56.61 20.50
C LEU A 102 4.62 -55.95 21.15
N GLU A 103 4.79 -56.03 22.48
CA GLU A 103 6.03 -55.64 23.19
C GLU A 103 7.17 -56.58 22.81
N ASN A 104 6.96 -57.90 22.82
CA ASN A 104 7.97 -58.82 22.30
C ASN A 104 8.21 -58.60 20.80
N SER A 105 7.20 -58.30 20.00
CA SER A 105 7.36 -58.03 18.57
C SER A 105 8.09 -56.72 18.32
N LEU A 106 7.83 -55.64 19.08
CA LEU A 106 8.49 -54.35 18.94
C LEU A 106 9.92 -54.39 19.50
N SER A 107 10.15 -55.05 20.64
CA SER A 107 11.48 -55.23 21.21
C SER A 107 12.32 -56.17 20.36
N ASN A 108 11.79 -57.31 19.91
CA ASN A 108 12.51 -58.21 18.98
C ASN A 108 12.68 -57.58 17.59
N LYS A 109 11.82 -56.64 17.17
CA LYS A 109 11.98 -55.92 15.90
C LYS A 109 12.92 -54.72 16.02
N LEU A 110 13.01 -54.08 17.19
CA LEU A 110 14.05 -53.11 17.51
C LEU A 110 15.40 -53.79 17.66
N ASP A 111 15.50 -54.90 18.39
CA ASP A 111 16.72 -55.72 18.50
C ASP A 111 17.12 -56.30 17.15
N LYS A 112 16.18 -56.82 16.34
CA LYS A 112 16.47 -57.19 14.95
C LYS A 112 16.86 -56.01 14.08
N MET A 113 16.30 -54.81 14.27
CA MET A 113 16.77 -53.64 13.54
C MET A 113 18.13 -53.16 14.02
N LEU A 114 18.48 -53.33 15.29
CA LEU A 114 19.79 -53.00 15.86
C LEU A 114 20.87 -54.03 15.48
N GLU A 115 20.46 -55.29 15.30
CA GLU A 115 21.30 -56.41 14.89
C GLU A 115 21.48 -56.47 13.36
N ASP A 116 20.41 -56.25 12.58
CA ASP A 116 20.47 -56.12 11.11
C ASP A 116 21.13 -54.81 10.69
N ALA A 117 20.82 -53.70 11.37
CA ALA A 117 21.59 -52.47 11.24
C ALA A 117 22.74 -52.49 12.23
N LYS A 118 23.68 -53.43 12.05
CA LYS A 118 25.09 -53.21 12.45
C LYS A 118 25.38 -51.76 12.17
N LEU A 119 25.54 -50.93 13.20
CA LEU A 119 25.59 -49.47 13.13
C LEU A 119 26.50 -49.03 11.97
N ASP A 120 25.90 -48.91 10.80
CA ASP A 120 26.61 -48.75 9.56
C ASP A 120 27.00 -47.30 9.54
N VAL A 121 28.29 -47.01 9.33
CA VAL A 121 28.83 -45.65 9.28
C VAL A 121 27.97 -44.77 8.34
N HIS A 122 27.38 -45.39 7.32
CA HIS A 122 26.46 -44.77 6.39
C HIS A 122 25.12 -44.30 7.00
N LEU A 123 24.55 -44.98 8.02
CA LEU A 123 23.36 -44.49 8.75
C LEU A 123 23.68 -43.27 9.61
N PHE A 124 24.86 -43.27 10.24
CA PHE A 124 25.34 -42.11 11.00
C PHE A 124 25.59 -40.91 10.08
N GLU A 125 26.14 -41.16 8.88
CA GLU A 125 26.36 -40.13 7.86
C GLU A 125 25.04 -39.59 7.28
N ARG A 126 24.02 -40.44 7.09
CA ARG A 126 22.68 -40.02 6.70
C ARG A 126 21.97 -39.23 7.79
N LEU A 127 22.11 -39.62 9.06
CA LEU A 127 21.56 -38.88 10.19
C LEU A 127 22.25 -37.53 10.34
N ARG A 128 23.59 -37.50 10.24
CA ARG A 128 24.37 -36.26 10.23
C ARG A 128 23.95 -35.34 9.09
N SER A 129 23.83 -35.88 7.87
CA SER A 129 23.35 -35.12 6.72
C SER A 129 21.90 -34.63 6.91
N GLY A 130 21.05 -35.43 7.56
CA GLY A 130 19.68 -35.05 7.91
C GLY A 130 19.63 -33.90 8.92
N ILE A 131 20.47 -33.95 9.97
CA ILE A 131 20.61 -32.89 10.97
C ILE A 131 21.20 -31.63 10.33
N ASP A 132 22.22 -31.75 9.47
CA ASP A 132 22.81 -30.61 8.75
C ASP A 132 21.77 -29.95 7.83
N LYS A 133 20.98 -30.74 7.10
CA LYS A 133 19.89 -30.23 6.26
C LYS A 133 18.79 -29.57 7.08
N PHE A 134 18.46 -30.12 8.24
CA PHE A 134 17.48 -29.54 9.15
C PHE A 134 17.99 -28.22 9.74
N SER A 135 19.24 -28.17 10.21
CA SER A 135 19.88 -26.94 10.71
C SER A 135 19.86 -25.85 9.65
N ASN A 136 20.27 -26.18 8.41
CA ASN A 136 20.24 -25.24 7.29
C ASN A 136 18.80 -24.76 6.98
N SER A 137 17.80 -25.64 7.09
CA SER A 137 16.40 -25.26 6.89
C SER A 137 15.88 -24.35 8.00
N VAL A 138 16.28 -24.59 9.25
CA VAL A 138 15.97 -23.74 10.40
C VAL A 138 16.64 -22.37 10.26
N ASP A 139 17.89 -22.30 9.79
CA ASP A 139 18.56 -21.03 9.49
C ASP A 139 17.85 -20.25 8.38
N GLN A 140 17.36 -20.91 7.34
CA GLN A 140 16.53 -20.30 6.30
C GLN A 140 15.17 -19.81 6.84
N ILE A 141 14.55 -20.54 7.77
CA ILE A 141 13.34 -20.10 8.47
C ILE A 141 13.63 -18.85 9.32
N ASN A 142 14.75 -18.82 10.04
CA ASN A 142 15.18 -17.65 10.81
C ASN A 142 15.41 -16.42 9.92
N GLN A 143 16.00 -16.59 8.74
CA GLN A 143 16.10 -15.51 7.74
C GLN A 143 14.73 -15.07 7.20
N THR A 144 13.78 -15.99 7.06
CA THR A 144 12.40 -15.68 6.65
C THR A 144 11.64 -14.90 7.74
N VAL A 145 11.92 -15.15 9.01
CA VAL A 145 11.37 -14.35 10.13
C VAL A 145 11.87 -12.89 10.07
N ASP A 146 13.07 -12.65 9.55
CA ASP A 146 13.63 -11.30 9.34
C ASP A 146 12.91 -10.53 8.19
N VAL A 147 12.19 -11.24 7.31
CA VAL A 147 11.31 -10.61 6.30
C VAL A 147 10.13 -9.89 6.97
N SER A 148 9.70 -10.34 8.16
CA SER A 148 8.67 -9.64 8.95
C SER A 148 9.20 -8.32 9.51
N ALA A 149 10.45 -8.28 9.98
CA ALA A 149 11.11 -7.05 10.41
C ALA A 149 11.35 -6.09 9.22
N SER A 150 11.69 -6.63 8.05
CA SER A 150 11.83 -5.86 6.82
C SER A 150 10.50 -5.28 6.34
N THR A 151 9.40 -6.01 6.50
CA THR A 151 8.03 -5.53 6.20
C THR A 151 7.61 -4.40 7.15
N HIS A 152 7.98 -4.50 8.43
CA HIS A 152 7.77 -3.42 9.40
C HIS A 152 8.56 -2.16 9.03
N LYS A 153 9.86 -2.28 8.71
CA LYS A 153 10.68 -1.15 8.24
C LYS A 153 10.11 -0.55 6.96
N TYR A 154 9.63 -1.35 6.02
CA TYR A 154 8.99 -0.87 4.81
C TYR A 154 7.73 -0.05 5.10
N ASN A 155 6.85 -0.54 5.99
CA ASN A 155 5.67 0.21 6.44
C ASN A 155 6.06 1.52 7.14
N GLU A 156 7.10 1.51 7.98
CA GLU A 156 7.60 2.71 8.65
C GLU A 156 8.11 3.74 7.63
N GLN A 157 8.85 3.30 6.60
CA GLN A 157 9.33 4.16 5.53
C GLN A 157 8.19 4.70 4.66
N LEU A 158 7.16 3.90 4.38
CA LEU A 158 5.96 4.38 3.69
C LEU A 158 5.21 5.44 4.51
N ASN A 159 5.08 5.25 5.82
CA ASN A 159 4.47 6.25 6.70
C ASN A 159 5.29 7.55 6.73
N LYS A 160 6.62 7.46 6.80
CA LYS A 160 7.50 8.65 6.69
C LYS A 160 7.37 9.34 5.33
N ALA A 161 7.31 8.58 4.24
CA ALA A 161 7.11 9.13 2.91
C ALA A 161 5.75 9.84 2.78
N ALA A 162 4.68 9.26 3.34
CA ALA A 162 3.36 9.89 3.38
C ALA A 162 3.39 11.22 4.16
N GLN A 163 4.05 11.25 5.34
CA GLN A 163 4.26 12.49 6.11
C GLN A 163 5.06 13.53 5.34
N HIS A 164 6.10 13.13 4.62
CA HIS A 164 6.87 14.04 3.76
C HIS A 164 6.05 14.58 2.59
N MET A 165 5.19 13.77 1.98
CA MET A 165 4.27 14.24 0.93
C MET A 165 3.22 15.22 1.48
N GLU A 166 2.67 14.96 2.66
CA GLU A 166 1.74 15.88 3.33
C GLU A 166 2.42 17.22 3.63
N SER A 167 3.62 17.17 4.20
CA SER A 167 4.49 18.34 4.42
C SER A 167 4.78 19.09 3.11
N MET A 168 5.12 18.37 2.04
CA MET A 168 5.39 18.97 0.73
C MET A 168 4.15 19.68 0.16
N ASN A 169 2.97 19.10 0.31
CA ASN A 169 1.71 19.72 -0.13
C ASN A 169 1.38 20.97 0.70
N ALA A 170 1.60 20.91 2.02
CA ALA A 170 1.46 22.06 2.90
C ALA A 170 2.43 23.19 2.52
N LEU A 171 3.70 22.86 2.24
CA LEU A 171 4.71 23.81 1.75
C LEU A 171 4.32 24.41 0.39
N TYR A 172 3.79 23.61 -0.53
CA TYR A 172 3.30 24.09 -1.82
C TYR A 172 2.15 25.10 -1.66
N THR A 173 1.21 24.79 -0.78
CA THR A 173 0.08 25.68 -0.46
C THR A 173 0.59 26.98 0.15
N MET A 174 1.51 26.89 1.11
CA MET A 174 2.14 28.04 1.75
C MET A 174 2.94 28.89 0.73
N GLN A 175 3.64 28.25 -0.21
CA GLN A 175 4.40 28.93 -1.26
C GLN A 175 3.48 29.68 -2.23
N LEU A 176 2.36 29.07 -2.64
CA LEU A 176 1.34 29.72 -3.46
C LEU A 176 0.72 30.91 -2.72
N GLU A 177 0.41 30.74 -1.44
CA GLU A 177 -0.12 31.81 -0.61
C GLU A 177 0.89 32.96 -0.44
N HIS A 178 2.16 32.66 -0.16
CA HIS A 178 3.22 33.67 -0.09
C HIS A 178 3.40 34.41 -1.42
N GLY A 179 3.35 33.69 -2.55
CA GLY A 179 3.41 34.30 -3.89
C GLY A 179 2.25 35.26 -4.14
N GLN A 180 1.03 34.87 -3.75
CA GLN A 180 -0.16 35.73 -3.83
C GLN A 180 -0.03 36.96 -2.93
N ARG A 181 0.29 36.77 -1.64
CA ARG A 181 0.48 37.89 -0.70
C ARG A 181 1.60 38.83 -1.15
N GLN A 182 2.68 38.31 -1.73
CA GLN A 182 3.77 39.12 -2.27
C GLN A 182 3.31 39.93 -3.48
N ALA A 183 2.56 39.31 -4.41
CA ALA A 183 2.01 40.00 -5.57
C ALA A 183 1.02 41.11 -5.15
N ASP A 184 0.15 40.84 -4.17
CA ASP A 184 -0.78 41.82 -3.63
C ASP A 184 -0.07 42.96 -2.90
N SER A 185 0.98 42.64 -2.13
CA SER A 185 1.82 43.66 -1.47
C SER A 185 2.57 44.51 -2.49
N ALA A 186 3.10 43.91 -3.56
CA ALA A 186 3.74 44.63 -4.64
C ALA A 186 2.76 45.56 -5.38
N ARG A 187 1.53 45.08 -5.64
CA ARG A 187 0.47 45.93 -6.23
C ARG A 187 0.11 47.10 -5.33
N LYS A 188 -0.08 46.88 -4.03
CA LYS A 188 -0.32 47.96 -3.06
C LYS A 188 0.84 48.94 -3.00
N TYR A 189 2.08 48.45 -3.00
CA TYR A 189 3.27 49.31 -3.00
C TYR A 189 3.32 50.21 -4.25
N VAL A 190 3.01 49.65 -5.43
CA VAL A 190 2.95 50.43 -6.67
C VAL A 190 1.80 51.45 -6.63
N ASP A 191 0.64 51.09 -6.11
CA ASP A 191 -0.51 52.02 -5.93
C ASP A 191 -0.17 53.16 -4.96
N ASP A 192 0.42 52.86 -3.82
CA ASP A 192 0.85 53.87 -2.84
C ASP A 192 1.96 54.78 -3.41
N MET A 193 2.88 54.23 -4.19
CA MET A 193 3.91 55.00 -4.88
C MET A 193 3.29 55.94 -5.93
N GLN A 194 2.32 55.46 -6.72
CA GLN A 194 1.58 56.28 -7.68
C GLN A 194 0.88 57.45 -6.97
N ARG A 195 0.18 57.17 -5.87
CA ARG A 195 -0.47 58.21 -5.05
C ARG A 195 0.52 59.19 -4.46
N SER A 196 1.68 58.73 -4.00
CA SER A 196 2.74 59.60 -3.47
C SER A 196 3.29 60.56 -4.54
N ILE A 197 3.45 60.07 -5.77
CA ILE A 197 3.85 60.90 -6.92
C ILE A 197 2.77 61.96 -7.21
N GLU A 198 1.50 61.58 -7.27
CA GLU A 198 0.39 62.53 -7.45
C GLU A 198 0.32 63.58 -6.33
N HIS A 199 0.52 63.16 -5.08
CA HIS A 199 0.57 64.08 -3.93
C HIS A 199 1.77 65.02 -3.99
N SER A 200 2.95 64.53 -4.39
CA SER A 200 4.14 65.37 -4.61
C SER A 200 3.92 66.38 -5.73
N GLU A 201 3.25 65.99 -6.82
CA GLU A 201 2.93 66.91 -7.91
C GLU A 201 1.99 68.02 -7.44
N LYS A 202 0.91 67.68 -6.74
CA LYS A 202 -0.02 68.66 -6.15
C LYS A 202 0.68 69.59 -5.15
N PHE A 203 1.52 69.04 -4.28
CA PHE A 203 2.28 69.83 -3.32
C PHE A 203 3.23 70.82 -4.03
N ASN A 204 3.87 70.42 -5.13
CA ASN A 204 4.72 71.29 -5.92
C ASN A 204 3.90 72.42 -6.58
N GLN A 205 2.70 72.11 -7.10
CA GLN A 205 1.77 73.11 -7.62
C GLN A 205 1.34 74.13 -6.54
N GLU A 206 1.02 73.67 -5.32
CA GLU A 206 0.68 74.55 -4.20
C GLU A 206 1.86 75.44 -3.78
N LEU A 207 3.08 74.91 -3.72
CA LEU A 207 4.29 75.69 -3.45
C LEU A 207 4.55 76.76 -4.51
N GLN A 208 4.35 76.44 -5.79
CA GLN A 208 4.46 77.42 -6.87
C GLN A 208 3.40 78.52 -6.73
N GLY A 209 2.17 78.16 -6.41
CA GLY A 209 1.09 79.12 -6.13
C GLY A 209 1.40 80.02 -4.93
N LEU A 210 1.90 79.46 -3.83
CA LEU A 210 2.33 80.20 -2.65
C LEU A 210 3.49 81.15 -2.96
N THR A 211 4.47 80.69 -3.74
CA THR A 211 5.59 81.52 -4.22
C THR A 211 5.11 82.69 -5.07
N SER A 212 4.15 82.45 -5.99
CA SER A 212 3.54 83.49 -6.81
C SER A 212 2.80 84.53 -5.95
N ASN A 213 2.00 84.08 -4.98
CA ASN A 213 1.31 84.95 -4.04
C ASN A 213 2.27 85.76 -3.17
N LEU A 214 3.37 85.17 -2.68
CA LEU A 214 4.41 85.89 -1.94
C LEU A 214 5.08 86.95 -2.81
N ASN A 215 5.40 86.64 -4.06
CA ASN A 215 5.95 87.62 -5.01
C ASN A 215 4.96 88.77 -5.27
N ASN A 216 3.66 88.47 -5.42
CA ASN A 216 2.63 89.48 -5.60
C ASN A 216 2.49 90.37 -4.36
N LEU A 217 2.47 89.79 -3.16
CA LEU A 217 2.49 90.54 -1.89
C LEU A 217 3.73 91.43 -1.80
N ASN A 218 4.91 90.89 -2.10
CA ASN A 218 6.16 91.66 -2.06
C ASN A 218 6.15 92.81 -3.08
N ARG A 219 5.55 92.61 -4.26
CA ARG A 219 5.36 93.67 -5.26
C ARG A 219 4.39 94.77 -4.79
N VAL A 220 3.29 94.39 -4.13
CA VAL A 220 2.34 95.36 -3.53
C VAL A 220 2.99 96.13 -2.38
N TYR A 221 3.69 95.44 -1.47
CA TYR A 221 4.42 96.10 -0.39
C TYR A 221 5.50 97.04 -0.92
N GLY A 222 6.26 96.63 -1.94
CA GLY A 222 7.24 97.48 -2.61
C GLY A 222 6.59 98.72 -3.25
N GLY A 223 5.49 98.54 -3.98
CA GLY A 223 4.73 99.65 -4.57
C GLY A 223 4.19 100.61 -3.53
N MET A 224 3.70 100.11 -2.38
CA MET A 224 3.22 100.93 -1.28
C MET A 224 4.36 101.69 -0.59
N LEU A 225 5.53 101.07 -0.42
CA LEU A 225 6.73 101.72 0.13
C LEU A 225 7.30 102.80 -0.79
N THR A 226 7.28 102.59 -2.11
CA THR A 226 7.67 103.60 -3.10
C THR A 226 6.67 104.75 -3.11
N ALA A 227 5.37 104.46 -3.02
CA ALA A 227 4.32 105.49 -2.93
C ALA A 227 4.32 106.26 -1.60
N MET A 228 4.91 105.71 -0.53
CA MET A 228 5.04 106.37 0.77
C MET A 228 6.35 107.19 0.91
N LYS A 229 7.33 106.96 0.03
CA LYS A 229 8.62 107.67 -0.01
C LYS A 229 8.70 108.78 -1.07
N SER A 230 7.77 108.78 -2.04
CA SER A 230 7.54 109.89 -2.97
C SER A 230 6.54 110.88 -2.39
#